data_AF-A0A0S1B1V1-F1
#
_entry.id   AF-A0A0S1B1V1-F1
#
_cell.length_a   1.000
_cell.length_b   1.000
_cell.length_c   1.000
_cell.angle_alpha   90.00
_cell.angle_beta   90.00
_cell.angle_gamma   90.00
#
_symmetry.space_group_name_H-M   'P 1'
#
loop_
_entity.id
_entity.type
_entity.pdbx_description
1 polymer ?
#
loop_
_entity_poly.entity_id
_entity_poly.type
_entity_poly.pdbx_seq_one_letter_code
_entity_poly.pdbx_strand_id
1 'polypeptide(L)'
;MLRPIHPALLVAIKVLLSALVAWALAYPFLQPEPVGLAKELSVLGVYGALFLGLVFLALVAAYANDLRRVLARVSAGNRTATPRSVWWMLVLPYNFIEDFFIIHAVTTSLRREAQCRGGLGQMKSFGARTGFGWCAAQIGSLIPNDVGSLFALLALVMWVIHWRLIRKALAALRASRPGAQPAVAGVPSDPA
;
A
#
# COMPACT_ATOMS: atom_id res chain seq x y z
N MET A 1 -25.71 12.27 -4.27
CA MET A 1 -25.63 11.80 -2.87
C MET A 1 -25.32 10.31 -2.88
N LEU A 2 -24.05 9.93 -2.68
CA LEU A 2 -23.65 8.51 -2.63
C LEU A 2 -23.93 7.97 -1.22
N ARG A 3 -24.78 6.94 -1.10
CA ARG A 3 -25.07 6.28 0.17
C ARG A 3 -23.76 5.80 0.82
N PRO A 4 -23.56 5.96 2.14
CA PRO A 4 -22.42 5.40 2.83
C PRO A 4 -22.47 3.88 2.66
N ILE A 5 -21.45 3.32 2.02
CA ILE A 5 -21.32 1.87 1.82
C ILE A 5 -21.25 1.26 3.23
N HIS A 6 -22.21 0.38 3.55
CA HIS A 6 -22.25 -0.27 4.86
C HIS A 6 -20.92 -1.03 5.09
N PRO A 7 -20.36 -0.98 6.31
CA PRO A 7 -19.08 -1.64 6.61
C PRO A 7 -19.12 -3.14 6.31
N ALA A 8 -20.27 -3.79 6.51
CA ALA A 8 -20.49 -5.19 6.15
C ALA A 8 -20.36 -5.44 4.63
N LEU A 9 -20.83 -4.51 3.80
CA LEU A 9 -20.73 -4.62 2.35
C LEU A 9 -19.28 -4.45 1.88
N LEU A 10 -18.52 -3.53 2.48
CA LEU A 10 -17.08 -3.41 2.20
C LEU A 10 -16.32 -4.68 2.59
N VAL A 11 -16.65 -5.28 3.74
CA VAL A 11 -16.05 -6.55 4.17
C VAL A 11 -16.43 -7.68 3.22
N ALA A 12 -17.71 -7.79 2.82
CA ALA A 12 -18.16 -8.81 1.88
C ALA A 12 -17.46 -8.68 0.51
N ILE A 13 -17.32 -7.46 -0.01
CA ILE A 13 -16.57 -7.17 -1.23
C ILE A 13 -15.11 -7.59 -1.07
N LYS A 14 -14.48 -7.27 0.07
CA LYS A 14 -13.10 -7.67 0.36
C LYS A 14 -12.94 -9.19 0.36
N VAL A 15 -13.82 -9.91 1.06
CA VAL A 15 -13.79 -11.36 1.12
C VAL A 15 -14.01 -11.99 -0.25
N LEU A 16 -14.98 -11.50 -1.03
CA LEU A 16 -15.28 -12.02 -2.37
C LEU A 16 -14.13 -11.81 -3.35
N LEU A 17 -13.54 -10.62 -3.37
CA LEU A 17 -12.37 -10.32 -4.18
C LEU A 17 -11.14 -11.13 -3.72
N SER A 18 -10.91 -11.28 -2.41
CA SER A 18 -9.85 -12.13 -1.88
C SER A 18 -10.02 -13.60 -2.27
N ALA A 19 -11.25 -14.12 -2.26
CA ALA A 19 -11.55 -15.47 -2.72
C ALA A 19 -11.30 -15.63 -4.22
N LEU A 20 -11.66 -14.63 -5.04
CA LEU A 20 -11.36 -14.62 -6.47
C LEU A 20 -9.85 -14.61 -6.75
N VAL A 21 -9.09 -13.84 -6.00
CA VAL A 21 -7.62 -13.80 -6.09
C VAL A 21 -7.00 -15.12 -5.64
N ALA A 22 -7.49 -15.71 -4.54
CA ALA A 22 -7.06 -17.04 -4.09
C ALA A 22 -7.29 -18.09 -5.19
N TRP A 23 -8.46 -18.06 -5.82
CA TRP A 23 -8.79 -18.94 -6.94
C TRP A 23 -7.85 -18.71 -8.13
N ALA A 24 -7.60 -17.46 -8.51
CA ALA A 24 -6.68 -17.12 -9.60
C ALA A 24 -5.23 -17.57 -9.31
N LEU A 25 -4.78 -17.50 -8.06
CA LEU A 25 -3.46 -18.02 -7.64
C LEU A 25 -3.41 -19.55 -7.61
N ALA A 26 -4.52 -20.22 -7.30
CA ALA A 26 -4.61 -21.68 -7.31
C ALA A 26 -4.71 -22.25 -8.73
N TYR A 27 -5.33 -21.52 -9.66
CA TYR A 27 -5.61 -21.97 -11.03
C TYR A 27 -4.38 -22.55 -11.78
N PRO A 28 -3.17 -21.94 -11.75
CA PRO A 28 -1.98 -22.49 -12.41
C PRO A 28 -1.54 -23.85 -11.85
N PHE A 29 -1.83 -24.14 -10.58
CA PHE A 29 -1.47 -25.41 -9.93
C PHE A 29 -2.48 -26.53 -10.19
N LEU A 30 -3.66 -26.19 -10.68
CA LEU A 30 -4.71 -27.15 -11.07
C LEU A 30 -4.55 -27.60 -12.52
N GLN A 31 -3.68 -26.96 -13.30
CA GLN A 31 -3.39 -27.34 -14.68
C GLN A 31 -2.38 -28.49 -14.73
N PRO A 32 -2.53 -29.45 -15.67
CA PRO A 32 -1.62 -30.58 -15.81
C PRO A 32 -0.21 -30.16 -16.25
N GLU A 33 -0.08 -29.01 -16.92
CA GLU A 33 1.20 -28.41 -17.30
C GLU A 33 1.39 -27.07 -16.56
N PRO A 34 2.58 -26.78 -16.02
CA PRO A 34 2.83 -25.52 -15.33
C PRO A 34 2.77 -24.36 -16.33
N VAL A 35 1.88 -23.40 -16.05
CA VAL A 35 1.66 -22.19 -16.87
C VAL A 35 2.05 -20.92 -16.12
N GLY A 36 2.52 -19.91 -16.86
CA GLY A 36 2.90 -18.61 -16.31
C GLY A 36 4.00 -18.68 -15.25
N LEU A 37 3.80 -18.00 -14.12
CA LEU A 37 4.77 -17.88 -13.03
C LEU A 37 5.17 -19.23 -12.41
N ALA A 38 4.27 -20.23 -12.44
CA ALA A 38 4.55 -21.58 -11.96
C ALA A 38 5.60 -22.30 -12.84
N LYS A 39 5.59 -22.05 -14.16
CA LYS A 39 6.60 -22.57 -15.09
C LYS A 39 7.98 -22.01 -14.79
N GLU A 40 8.08 -20.70 -14.58
CA GLU A 40 9.34 -20.04 -14.21
C GLU A 40 9.89 -20.56 -12.87
N LEU A 41 9.01 -20.74 -11.88
CA LEU A 41 9.38 -21.29 -10.58
C LEU A 41 9.86 -22.75 -10.67
N SER A 42 9.27 -23.54 -11.57
CA SER A 42 9.71 -24.93 -11.81
C SER A 42 11.14 -25.00 -12.35
N VAL A 43 11.59 -24.00 -13.11
CA VAL A 43 12.97 -23.89 -13.63
C VAL A 43 13.96 -23.49 -12.53
N LEU A 44 13.55 -22.66 -11.56
CA LEU A 44 14.38 -22.28 -10.40
C LEU A 44 14.58 -23.43 -9.39
N GLY A 45 13.71 -24.44 -9.41
CA GLY A 45 13.69 -25.50 -8.42
C GLY A 45 13.24 -25.02 -7.03
N VAL A 46 13.03 -25.97 -6.11
CA VAL A 46 12.48 -25.69 -4.77
C VAL A 46 13.33 -24.69 -3.97
N TYR A 47 14.66 -24.78 -4.05
CA TYR A 47 15.56 -23.89 -3.31
C TYR A 47 15.56 -22.47 -3.88
N GLY A 48 15.51 -22.32 -5.20
CA GLY A 48 15.41 -21.03 -5.86
C GLY A 48 14.08 -20.34 -5.55
N ALA A 49 12.99 -21.10 -5.56
CA ALA A 49 11.66 -20.62 -5.19
C ALA A 49 11.60 -20.14 -3.72
N LEU A 50 12.16 -20.93 -2.79
CA LEU A 50 12.24 -20.56 -1.37
C LEU A 50 13.08 -19.31 -1.14
N PHE A 51 14.26 -19.23 -1.77
CA PHE A 51 15.13 -18.06 -1.67
C PHE A 51 14.43 -16.80 -2.20
N LEU A 52 13.82 -16.88 -3.39
CA LEU A 52 13.11 -15.76 -3.99
C LEU A 52 11.90 -15.34 -3.15
N GLY A 53 11.16 -16.30 -2.60
CA GLY A 53 10.04 -16.05 -1.68
C GLY A 53 10.49 -15.33 -0.39
N LEU A 54 11.62 -15.75 0.19
CA LEU A 54 12.18 -15.12 1.39
C LEU A 54 12.63 -13.68 1.11
N VAL A 55 13.32 -13.45 -0.02
CA VAL A 55 13.73 -12.10 -0.46
C VAL A 55 12.50 -11.22 -0.67
N PHE A 56 11.47 -11.73 -1.36
CA PHE A 56 10.23 -11.00 -1.58
C PHE A 56 9.57 -10.61 -0.25
N LEU A 57 9.42 -11.56 0.68
CA LEU A 57 8.84 -11.30 1.99
C LEU A 57 9.63 -10.25 2.79
N ALA A 58 10.97 -10.33 2.76
CA ALA A 58 11.84 -9.36 3.41
C ALA A 58 11.65 -7.94 2.83
N LEU A 59 11.54 -7.81 1.50
CA LEU A 59 11.30 -6.53 0.84
C LEU A 59 9.92 -5.96 1.18
N VAL A 60 8.87 -6.79 1.20
CA VAL A 60 7.53 -6.36 1.59
C VAL A 60 7.50 -5.91 3.06
N ALA A 61 8.17 -6.64 3.95
CA ALA A 61 8.30 -6.25 5.36
C ALA A 61 9.04 -4.91 5.52
N ALA A 62 10.11 -4.69 4.75
CA ALA A 62 10.84 -3.42 4.75
C ALA A 62 9.96 -2.26 4.26
N TYR A 63 9.19 -2.47 3.19
CA TYR A 63 8.23 -1.49 2.67
C TYR A 63 7.13 -1.16 3.69
N ALA A 64 6.50 -2.17 4.30
CA ALA A 64 5.48 -1.99 5.32
C ALA A 64 6.02 -1.22 6.54
N ASN A 65 7.26 -1.49 6.95
CA ASN A 65 7.89 -0.76 8.04
C ASN A 65 8.14 0.72 7.70
N ASP A 66 8.50 1.04 6.45
CA ASP A 66 8.65 2.44 6.00
C ASP A 66 7.30 3.16 5.96
N LEU A 67 6.23 2.53 5.48
CA LEU A 67 4.87 3.09 5.54
C LEU A 67 4.42 3.34 6.98
N ARG A 68 4.67 2.37 7.88
CA ARG A 68 4.39 2.51 9.31
C ARG A 68 5.11 3.71 9.91
N ARG A 69 6.39 3.88 9.57
CA ARG A 69 7.21 5.02 10.02
C ARG A 69 6.66 6.34 9.51
N VAL A 70 6.19 6.40 8.27
CA VAL A 70 5.51 7.59 7.73
C VAL A 70 4.27 7.91 8.56
N LEU A 71 3.35 6.95 8.73
CA LEU A 71 2.11 7.17 9.49
C LEU A 71 2.36 7.54 10.95
N ALA A 72 3.38 6.96 11.58
CA ALA A 72 3.75 7.28 12.96
C ALA A 72 4.27 8.73 13.13
N ARG A 73 4.83 9.33 12.07
CA ARG A 73 5.37 10.69 12.09
C ARG A 73 4.35 11.76 11.69
N VAL A 74 3.26 11.38 11.02
CA VAL A 74 2.11 12.26 10.78
C VAL A 74 1.43 12.58 12.11
N SER A 75 0.94 13.80 12.29
CA SER A 75 0.21 14.21 13.50
C SER A 75 -1.08 13.40 13.67
N ALA A 76 -1.49 13.11 14.90
CA ALA A 76 -2.64 12.22 15.16
C ALA A 76 -3.94 12.72 14.49
N GLY A 77 -4.17 14.04 14.43
CA GLY A 77 -5.32 14.64 13.77
C GLY A 77 -5.32 14.53 12.23
N ASN A 78 -4.16 14.34 11.62
CA ASN A 78 -4.04 14.21 10.16
C ASN A 78 -3.94 12.76 9.68
N ARG A 79 -3.79 11.79 10.59
CA ARG A 79 -3.76 10.36 10.25
C ARG A 79 -5.16 9.88 9.87
N THR A 80 -5.25 9.19 8.74
CA THR A 80 -6.48 8.51 8.31
C THR A 80 -6.46 7.00 8.58
N ALA A 81 -5.31 6.44 8.96
CA ALA A 81 -5.16 5.04 9.33
C ALA A 81 -4.17 4.86 10.48
N THR A 82 -4.32 3.75 11.20
CA THR A 82 -3.39 3.39 12.28
C THR A 82 -2.08 2.84 11.69
N PRO A 83 -0.91 3.15 12.27
CA PRO A 83 0.36 2.63 11.76
C PRO A 83 0.47 1.11 11.76
N ARG A 84 -0.41 0.39 12.50
CA ARG A 84 -0.42 -1.08 12.51
C ARG A 84 -1.18 -1.67 11.32
N SER A 85 -2.07 -0.91 10.68
CA SER A 85 -2.89 -1.44 9.58
C SER A 85 -2.07 -1.81 8.34
N VAL A 86 -0.91 -1.20 8.15
CA VAL A 86 0.03 -1.54 7.06
C VAL A 86 0.60 -2.95 7.14
N TRP A 87 0.47 -3.66 8.25
CA TRP A 87 0.87 -5.07 8.32
C TRP A 87 -0.14 -6.02 7.66
N TRP A 88 -1.38 -5.59 7.46
CA TRP A 88 -2.38 -6.38 6.71
C TRP A 88 -1.98 -6.63 5.25
N MET A 89 -1.01 -5.86 4.75
CA MET A 89 -0.36 -6.06 3.46
C MET A 89 0.38 -7.40 3.33
N LEU A 90 0.73 -8.06 4.44
CA LEU A 90 1.36 -9.39 4.41
C LEU A 90 0.35 -10.54 4.35
N VAL A 91 -0.95 -10.24 4.50
CA VAL A 91 -1.99 -11.27 4.46
C VAL A 91 -2.40 -11.48 3.00
N LEU A 92 -1.77 -12.43 2.31
CA LEU A 92 -2.21 -12.89 1.00
C LEU A 92 -3.51 -13.72 1.15
N PRO A 93 -4.56 -13.51 0.34
CA PRO A 93 -4.69 -12.58 -0.79
C PRO A 93 -5.39 -11.24 -0.43
N TYR A 94 -5.64 -11.01 0.85
CA TYR A 94 -6.25 -9.77 1.34
C TYR A 94 -5.44 -8.52 0.97
N ASN A 95 -4.12 -8.65 0.81
CA ASN A 95 -3.23 -7.57 0.42
C ASN A 95 -3.66 -6.89 -0.89
N PHE A 96 -4.10 -7.61 -1.92
CA PHE A 96 -4.42 -7.02 -3.23
C PHE A 96 -5.43 -5.88 -3.14
N ILE A 97 -6.35 -5.97 -2.19
CA ILE A 97 -7.39 -4.97 -1.96
C ILE A 97 -6.93 -3.97 -0.90
N GLU A 98 -6.34 -4.46 0.18
CA GLU A 98 -5.87 -3.63 1.28
C GLU A 98 -4.78 -2.66 0.84
N ASP A 99 -3.96 -3.01 -0.16
CA ASP A 99 -2.95 -2.17 -0.79
C ASP A 99 -3.58 -0.85 -1.28
N PHE A 100 -4.74 -0.90 -1.95
CA PHE A 100 -5.47 0.31 -2.37
C PHE A 100 -5.85 1.20 -1.18
N PHE A 101 -6.37 0.60 -0.11
CA PHE A 101 -6.79 1.33 1.10
C PHE A 101 -5.60 1.92 1.85
N ILE A 102 -4.52 1.16 1.98
CA ILE A 102 -3.26 1.60 2.59
C ILE A 102 -2.68 2.77 1.80
N ILE A 103 -2.58 2.67 0.48
CA ILE A 103 -2.06 3.74 -0.39
C ILE A 103 -2.93 4.99 -0.26
N HIS A 104 -4.25 4.85 -0.31
CA HIS A 104 -5.18 5.97 -0.12
C HIS A 104 -5.01 6.63 1.25
N ALA A 105 -4.91 5.84 2.32
CA ALA A 105 -4.75 6.33 3.67
C ALA A 105 -3.41 7.07 3.86
N VAL A 106 -2.30 6.46 3.41
CA VAL A 106 -0.96 7.05 3.52
C VAL A 106 -0.86 8.35 2.73
N THR A 107 -1.31 8.36 1.48
CA THR A 107 -1.23 9.55 0.61
C THR A 107 -2.13 10.68 1.11
N THR A 108 -3.33 10.36 1.62
CA THR A 108 -4.23 11.35 2.23
C THR A 108 -3.66 11.92 3.52
N SER A 109 -3.09 11.06 4.38
CA SER A 109 -2.44 11.48 5.63
C SER A 109 -1.27 12.43 5.35
N LEU A 110 -0.44 12.09 4.36
CA LEU A 110 0.66 12.94 3.91
C LEU A 110 0.18 14.26 3.32
N ARG A 111 -0.88 14.25 2.51
CA ARG A 111 -1.45 15.47 1.91
C ARG A 111 -1.99 16.42 2.99
N ARG A 112 -2.71 15.90 3.99
CA ARG A 112 -3.20 16.69 5.13
C ARG A 112 -2.05 17.27 5.95
N GLU A 113 -1.04 16.45 6.24
CA GLU A 113 0.16 16.92 6.95
C GLU A 113 0.91 18.00 6.16
N ALA A 114 0.93 17.91 4.83
CA ALA A 114 1.56 18.90 3.96
C ALA A 114 0.82 20.23 3.89
N GLN A 115 -0.50 20.22 4.08
CA GLN A 115 -1.29 21.44 4.18
C GLN A 115 -1.03 22.17 5.51
N CYS A 116 -0.75 21.43 6.58
CA CYS A 116 -0.42 22.01 7.88
C CYS A 116 1.07 22.36 8.03
N ARG A 117 1.97 21.77 7.23
CA ARG A 117 3.43 21.97 7.29
C ARG A 117 3.98 22.46 5.96
N GLY A 118 4.47 23.70 5.93
CA GLY A 118 5.03 24.35 4.73
C GLY A 118 6.25 23.69 4.06
N GLY A 119 6.77 22.57 4.60
CA GLY A 119 7.95 21.86 4.07
C GLY A 119 7.64 20.67 3.14
N LEU A 120 6.39 20.21 3.06
CA LEU A 120 5.99 19.06 2.23
C LEU A 120 5.37 19.48 0.88
N GLY A 121 5.16 20.78 0.67
CA GLY A 121 4.38 21.35 -0.46
C GLY A 121 4.93 21.09 -1.86
N GLN A 122 6.18 20.61 -2.01
CA GLN A 122 6.75 20.29 -3.32
C GLN A 122 6.32 18.93 -3.88
N MET A 123 5.76 18.03 -3.06
CA MET A 123 5.36 16.69 -3.50
C MET A 123 3.92 16.69 -4.05
N LYS A 124 3.75 17.01 -5.33
CA LYS A 124 2.44 17.19 -6.00
C LYS A 124 1.46 16.00 -5.92
N SER A 125 1.90 14.77 -5.64
CA SER A 125 1.01 13.60 -5.58
C SER A 125 1.31 12.59 -4.47
N PHE A 126 2.33 12.82 -3.64
CA PHE A 126 2.78 11.88 -2.59
C PHE A 126 2.85 10.39 -3.00
N GLY A 127 3.03 10.09 -4.29
CA GLY A 127 3.05 8.72 -4.80
C GLY A 127 1.69 8.06 -4.99
N ALA A 128 0.57 8.80 -4.97
CA ALA A 128 -0.77 8.25 -5.19
C ALA A 128 -0.91 7.58 -6.57
N ARG A 129 -0.48 8.26 -7.65
CA ARG A 129 -0.54 7.68 -9.01
C ARG A 129 0.26 6.39 -9.15
N THR A 130 1.46 6.35 -8.59
CA THR A 130 2.33 5.17 -8.68
C THR A 130 1.84 4.05 -7.77
N GLY A 131 1.28 4.37 -6.59
CA GLY A 131 0.70 3.40 -5.67
C GLY A 131 -0.57 2.77 -6.22
N PHE A 132 -1.52 3.57 -6.71
CA PHE A 132 -2.74 3.04 -7.36
C PHE A 132 -2.43 2.28 -8.63
N GLY A 133 -1.49 2.77 -9.44
CA GLY A 133 -1.04 2.03 -10.60
C GLY A 133 -0.44 0.69 -10.21
N TRP A 134 0.40 0.63 -9.16
CA TRP A 134 1.00 -0.62 -8.69
C TRP A 134 -0.09 -1.62 -8.31
N CYS A 135 -1.09 -1.19 -7.55
CA CYS A 135 -2.20 -2.04 -7.16
C CYS A 135 -3.01 -2.53 -8.39
N ALA A 136 -3.26 -1.65 -9.36
CA ALA A 136 -3.95 -2.03 -10.60
C ALA A 136 -3.13 -3.03 -11.45
N ALA A 137 -1.82 -2.84 -11.55
CA ALA A 137 -0.92 -3.76 -12.24
C ALA A 137 -0.83 -5.11 -11.51
N GLN A 138 -0.90 -5.12 -10.18
CA GLN A 138 -0.93 -6.35 -9.37
C GLN A 138 -2.21 -7.16 -9.65
N ILE A 139 -3.37 -6.51 -9.81
CA ILE A 139 -4.60 -7.19 -10.27
C ILE A 139 -4.42 -7.70 -11.71
N GLY A 140 -3.86 -6.88 -12.61
CA GLY A 140 -3.57 -7.27 -13.99
C GLY A 140 -2.64 -8.48 -14.09
N SER A 141 -1.74 -8.68 -13.13
CA SER A 141 -0.84 -9.84 -13.11
C SER A 141 -1.51 -11.18 -12.81
N LEU A 142 -2.76 -11.16 -12.36
CA LEU A 142 -3.53 -12.39 -12.11
C LEU A 142 -4.01 -13.06 -13.40
N ILE A 143 -3.86 -12.40 -14.55
CA ILE A 143 -4.21 -12.98 -15.84
C ILE A 143 -3.14 -14.05 -16.16
N PRO A 144 -3.51 -15.33 -16.32
CA PRO A 144 -2.56 -16.43 -16.50
C PRO A 144 -2.08 -16.53 -17.96
N ASN A 145 -1.50 -15.44 -18.48
CA ASN A 145 -0.92 -15.33 -19.81
C ASN A 145 0.33 -14.44 -19.78
N ASP A 146 1.03 -14.32 -20.91
CA ASP A 146 2.24 -13.47 -21.02
C ASP A 146 1.96 -12.00 -20.71
N VAL A 147 0.71 -11.55 -20.93
CA VAL A 147 0.26 -10.20 -20.57
C VAL A 147 0.24 -10.02 -19.05
N GLY A 148 -0.18 -11.03 -18.28
CA GLY A 148 -0.10 -11.02 -16.83
C GLY A 148 1.33 -10.95 -16.31
N SER A 149 2.27 -11.66 -16.94
CA SER A 149 3.70 -11.54 -16.61
C SER A 149 4.23 -10.12 -16.86
N LEU A 150 3.80 -9.46 -17.94
CA LEU A 150 4.14 -8.06 -18.20
C LEU A 150 3.55 -7.12 -17.13
N PHE A 151 2.30 -7.35 -16.73
CA PHE A 151 1.68 -6.60 -15.63
C PHE A 151 2.39 -6.83 -14.29
N ALA A 152 2.89 -8.05 -14.03
CA ALA A 152 3.68 -8.35 -12.84
C ALA A 152 4.98 -7.55 -12.81
N LEU A 153 5.68 -7.48 -13.95
CA LEU A 153 6.89 -6.68 -14.09
C LEU A 153 6.60 -5.18 -13.89
N LEU A 154 5.52 -4.68 -14.51
CA LEU A 154 5.09 -3.30 -14.36
C LEU A 154 4.72 -2.98 -12.90
N ALA A 155 4.03 -3.90 -12.22
CA ALA A 155 3.70 -3.78 -10.81
C ALA A 155 4.97 -3.64 -9.97
N LEU A 156 5.99 -4.48 -10.21
CA LEU A 156 7.26 -4.40 -9.50
C LEU A 156 7.96 -3.06 -9.71
N VAL A 157 8.03 -2.56 -10.96
CA VAL A 157 8.63 -1.27 -11.28
C VAL A 157 7.90 -0.13 -10.57
N MET A 158 6.56 -0.09 -10.64
CA MET A 158 5.77 0.95 -9.99
C MET A 158 5.84 0.87 -8.47
N TRP A 159 5.93 -0.33 -7.89
CA TRP A 159 6.17 -0.51 -6.46
C TRP A 159 7.51 0.08 -6.03
N VAL A 160 8.59 -0.19 -6.76
CA VAL A 160 9.92 0.37 -6.47
C VAL A 160 9.91 1.89 -6.55
N ILE A 161 9.30 2.46 -7.61
CA ILE A 161 9.17 3.93 -7.75
C ILE A 161 8.37 4.50 -6.57
N HIS A 162 7.23 3.91 -6.25
CA HIS A 162 6.40 4.33 -5.14
C HIS A 162 7.14 4.25 -3.80
N TRP A 163 7.87 3.17 -3.54
CA TRP A 163 8.67 3.02 -2.32
C TRP A 163 9.76 4.10 -2.20
N ARG A 164 10.41 4.48 -3.31
CA ARG A 164 11.35 5.62 -3.30
C ARG A 164 10.64 6.93 -2.93
N LEU A 165 9.42 7.16 -3.40
CA LEU A 165 8.63 8.35 -3.04
C LEU A 165 8.25 8.36 -1.55
N ILE A 166 7.86 7.21 -1.00
CA ILE A 166 7.58 7.07 0.44
C ILE A 166 8.82 7.36 1.27
N ARG A 167 9.99 6.85 0.89
CA ARG A 167 11.25 7.14 1.60
C ARG A 167 11.63 8.62 1.52
N LYS A 168 11.39 9.28 0.38
CA LYS A 168 11.55 10.74 0.25
C LYS A 168 10.58 11.50 1.17
N ALA A 169 9.32 11.11 1.22
CA ALA A 169 8.33 11.70 2.14
C ALA A 169 8.74 11.50 3.61
N LEU A 170 9.22 10.31 3.97
CA LEU A 170 9.73 10.03 5.32
C LEU A 170 10.94 10.90 5.67
N ALA A 171 11.87 11.10 4.74
CA ALA A 171 13.02 11.99 4.93
C ALA A 171 12.57 13.44 5.14
N ALA A 172 11.62 13.93 4.32
CA ALA A 172 11.06 15.27 4.47
C ALA A 172 10.34 15.46 5.81
N LEU A 173 9.59 14.45 6.27
CA LEU A 173 8.94 14.44 7.59
C LEU A 173 9.94 14.39 8.76
N ARG A 174 11.13 13.81 8.56
CA ARG A 174 12.21 13.82 9.56
C ARG A 174 12.92 15.16 9.63
N ALA A 175 13.15 15.80 8.48
CA ALA A 175 13.78 17.10 8.38
C ALA A 175 12.87 18.24 8.89
N SER A 176 11.55 18.10 8.70
CA SER A 176 10.57 19.05 9.22
C SER A 176 10.32 18.79 10.71
N ARG A 177 10.66 19.74 11.60
CA ARG A 177 10.29 19.67 13.02
C ARG A 177 8.77 19.42 13.17
N PRO A 178 8.32 18.66 14.19
CA PRO A 178 6.90 18.62 14.55
C PRO A 178 6.40 20.06 14.68
N GLY A 179 5.48 20.47 13.82
CA GLY A 179 4.85 21.78 13.96
C GLY A 179 4.23 21.82 15.36
N ALA A 180 4.60 22.82 16.16
CA ALA A 180 3.82 23.18 17.32
C ALA A 180 2.37 23.28 16.84
N GLN A 181 1.45 22.58 17.51
CA GLN A 181 0.02 22.80 17.32
C GLN A 181 -0.20 24.32 17.33
N PRO A 182 -0.98 24.91 16.41
CA PRO A 182 -1.43 26.27 16.63
C PRO A 182 -2.08 26.28 18.00
N ALA A 183 -1.52 27.07 18.92
CA ALA A 183 -2.06 27.26 20.25
C ALA A 183 -3.55 27.50 20.07
N VAL A 184 -4.37 26.66 20.70
CA VAL A 184 -5.82 26.85 20.79
C VAL A 184 -6.00 28.31 21.19
N ALA A 185 -6.49 29.12 20.25
CA ALA A 185 -6.71 30.54 20.47
C ALA A 185 -7.54 30.66 21.75
N GLY A 186 -6.99 31.37 22.73
CA GLY A 186 -7.54 31.48 24.06
C GLY A 186 -9.03 31.80 23.98
N VAL A 187 -9.84 30.94 24.59
CA VAL A 187 -11.20 31.30 24.96
C VAL A 187 -11.05 32.45 25.95
N PRO A 188 -11.52 33.67 25.65
CA PRO A 188 -11.56 34.73 26.64
C PRO A 188 -12.50 34.27 27.74
N SER A 189 -11.99 34.09 28.94
CA SER A 189 -12.82 33.99 30.13
C SER A 189 -13.41 35.38 30.38
N ASP A 190 -14.65 35.59 29.96
CA ASP A 190 -15.44 36.76 30.36
C ASP A 190 -15.65 36.71 31.89
N PRO A 191 -15.38 37.80 32.61
CA PRO A 191 -15.81 37.96 33.99
C PRO A 191 -17.25 38.49 34.03
N ALA A 192 -18.14 37.77 34.72
CA ALA A 192 -19.41 38.26 35.23
C ALA A 192 -19.58 37.78 36.67
#